data_AF-A0AAW4KTL3-F1
#
_entry.id   AF-A0AAW4KTL3-F1
#
_cell.length_a   1.000
_cell.length_b   1.000
_cell.length_c   1.000
_cell.angle_alpha   90.00
_cell.angle_beta   90.00
_cell.angle_gamma   90.00
#
_symmetry.space_group_name_H-M   'P 1'
#
loop_
_entity.id
_entity.type
_entity.pdbx_description
1 polymer ?
#
loop_
_entity_poly.entity_id
_entity_poly.type
_entity_poly.pdbx_seq_one_letter_code
_entity_poly.pdbx_strand_id
1 'polypeptide(L)'
;KRELAGSFPLSTASNADIVGQLGAMGFYNLPLSYLEDFMKQSQALTVDQVKAAMNKHLSADKMVIVTAGPTIAQKPLPPPTDKPAEQPLGVPEH
;
A
#
# COMPACT_ATOMS: atom_id res chain seq x y z
N LYS A 1 -3.26 8.59 6.57
CA LYS A 1 -2.86 9.09 7.92
C LYS A 1 -3.67 8.44 9.03
N ARG A 2 -5.01 8.63 9.08
CA ARG A 2 -5.87 8.02 10.12
C ARG A 2 -5.74 6.51 10.22
N GLU A 3 -5.78 5.81 9.08
CA GLU A 3 -5.62 4.35 9.04
C GLU A 3 -4.27 3.91 9.60
N LEU A 4 -3.17 4.56 9.20
CA LEU A 4 -1.82 4.27 9.71
C LEU A 4 -1.73 4.48 11.23
N ALA A 5 -2.32 5.56 11.74
CA ALA A 5 -2.31 5.83 13.17
C ALA A 5 -3.17 4.82 13.96
N GLY A 6 -4.30 4.38 13.38
CA GLY A 6 -5.21 3.41 13.99
C GLY A 6 -4.67 1.98 13.99
N SER A 7 -3.91 1.59 12.96
CA SER A 7 -3.34 0.25 12.87
C SER A 7 -1.97 0.11 13.53
N PHE A 8 -1.25 1.21 13.80
CA PHE A 8 0.09 1.16 14.38
C PHE A 8 0.16 0.47 15.74
N PRO A 9 -0.75 0.69 16.71
CA PRO A 9 -0.72 -0.06 17.98
C PRO A 9 -0.87 -1.58 17.81
N LEU A 10 -1.55 -2.03 16.74
CA LEU A 10 -1.70 -3.45 16.45
C LEU A 10 -0.42 -4.07 15.89
N SER A 11 0.51 -3.27 15.38
CA SER A 11 1.79 -3.76 14.87
C SER A 11 2.70 -4.34 15.96
N THR A 12 2.34 -4.19 17.24
CA THR A 12 3.01 -4.75 18.42
C THR A 12 2.04 -5.49 19.34
N ALA A 13 0.93 -6.01 18.81
CA ALA A 13 -0.14 -6.61 19.61
C ALA A 13 0.23 -7.97 20.24
N SER A 14 1.30 -8.62 19.76
CA SER A 14 1.82 -9.86 20.33
C SER A 14 3.33 -9.83 20.56
N ASN A 15 3.83 -10.74 21.40
CA ASN A 15 5.28 -10.92 21.60
C ASN A 15 6.01 -11.25 20.29
N ALA A 16 5.38 -12.02 19.40
CA ALA A 16 5.95 -12.34 18.10
C ALA A 16 6.11 -11.07 17.24
N ASP A 17 5.11 -10.20 17.23
CA ASP A 17 5.16 -8.93 16.49
C ASP A 17 6.23 -7.98 17.06
N ILE A 18 6.33 -7.89 18.38
CA ILE A 18 7.37 -7.11 19.07
C ILE A 18 8.77 -7.59 18.67
N VAL A 19 9.01 -8.92 18.73
CA VAL A 19 10.31 -9.50 18.35
C VAL A 19 10.59 -9.26 16.86
N GLY A 20 9.58 -9.36 15.99
CA GLY A 20 9.72 -9.06 14.57
C GLY A 20 10.14 -7.61 14.31
N GLN A 21 9.50 -6.64 14.99
CA GLN A 21 9.89 -5.23 14.88
C GLN A 21 11.30 -4.97 15.41
N LEU A 22 11.64 -5.49 16.59
CA LEU A 22 12.98 -5.33 17.15
C LEU A 22 14.05 -5.96 16.26
N GLY A 23 13.75 -7.12 15.67
CA GLY A 23 14.62 -7.78 14.68
C GLY A 23 14.85 -6.91 13.45
N ALA A 24 13.79 -6.32 12.88
CA ALA A 24 13.90 -5.40 11.75
C ALA A 24 14.70 -4.13 12.13
N MET A 25 14.43 -3.55 13.31
CA MET A 25 15.18 -2.39 13.82
C MET A 25 16.67 -2.69 13.96
N GLY A 26 17.02 -3.84 14.54
CA GLY A 26 18.41 -4.28 14.64
C GLY A 26 19.06 -4.53 13.28
N PHE A 27 18.37 -5.23 12.38
CA PHE A 27 18.90 -5.57 11.06
C PHE A 27 19.17 -4.34 10.18
N TYR A 28 18.24 -3.37 10.18
CA TYR A 28 18.38 -2.13 9.42
C TYR A 28 19.08 -1.00 10.21
N ASN A 29 19.62 -1.31 11.39
CA ASN A 29 20.34 -0.38 12.26
C ASN A 29 19.55 0.92 12.54
N LEU A 30 18.26 0.76 12.82
CA LEU A 30 17.35 1.86 13.13
C LEU A 30 17.57 2.36 14.57
N PRO A 31 17.37 3.67 14.84
CA PRO A 31 17.52 4.21 16.18
C PRO A 31 16.44 3.66 17.13
N LEU A 32 16.73 3.66 18.43
CA LEU A 32 15.77 3.21 19.44
C LEU A 32 14.48 4.06 19.49
N SER A 33 14.56 5.32 19.04
CA SER A 33 13.42 6.23 18.93
C SER A 33 12.51 5.96 17.72
N TYR A 34 12.89 5.02 16.85
CA TYR A 34 12.28 4.84 15.53
C TYR A 34 10.76 4.71 15.56
N LEU A 35 10.20 3.93 16.50
CA LEU A 35 8.75 3.71 16.56
C LEU A 35 7.98 4.99 16.91
N GLU A 36 8.51 5.82 17.79
CA GLU A 36 7.93 7.12 18.13
C GLU A 36 8.10 8.12 16.97
N ASP A 37 9.29 8.15 16.40
CA ASP A 37 9.64 9.07 15.31
C ASP A 37 8.81 8.78 14.07
N PHE A 38 8.59 7.51 13.75
CA PHE A 38 7.73 7.07 12.65
C PHE A 38 6.31 7.66 12.79
N MET A 39 5.72 7.58 13.98
CA MET A 39 4.38 8.11 14.23
C MET A 39 4.33 9.63 14.13
N LYS A 40 5.33 10.33 14.66
CA LYS A 40 5.44 11.79 14.57
C LYS A 40 5.59 12.24 13.11
N GLN A 41 6.51 11.62 12.38
CA GLN A 41 6.81 11.96 10.98
C GLN A 41 5.63 11.65 10.05
N SER A 42 4.99 10.50 10.21
CA SER A 42 3.82 10.09 9.42
C SER A 42 2.65 11.08 9.54
N GLN A 43 2.41 11.59 10.75
CA GLN A 43 1.40 12.61 10.98
C GLN A 43 1.77 13.98 10.39
N ALA A 44 3.06 14.31 10.34
CA ALA A 44 3.56 15.59 9.81
C ALA A 44 3.58 15.67 8.27
N LEU A 45 3.45 14.56 7.54
CA LEU A 45 3.56 14.53 6.07
C LEU A 45 2.58 15.47 5.35
N THR A 46 3.05 16.24 4.36
CA THR A 46 2.17 17.05 3.51
C THR A 46 1.83 16.33 2.20
N VAL A 47 0.77 16.77 1.53
CA VAL A 47 0.38 16.24 0.21
C VAL A 47 1.50 16.44 -0.80
N ASP A 48 2.18 17.59 -0.77
CA ASP A 48 3.24 17.90 -1.72
C ASP A 48 4.47 17.02 -1.51
N GLN A 49 4.82 16.69 -0.27
CA GLN A 49 5.89 15.73 0.04
C GLN A 49 5.57 14.33 -0.49
N VAL A 50 4.32 13.89 -0.35
CA VAL A 50 3.87 12.59 -0.89
C VAL A 50 3.95 12.59 -2.41
N LYS A 51 3.44 13.63 -3.07
CA LYS A 51 3.52 13.78 -4.54
C LYS A 51 4.97 13.79 -5.03
N ALA A 52 5.84 14.53 -4.35
CA ALA A 52 7.27 14.58 -4.69
C ALA A 52 7.94 13.21 -4.56
N ALA A 53 7.65 12.46 -3.48
CA ALA A 53 8.18 11.11 -3.28
C ALA A 53 7.68 10.13 -4.36
N MET A 54 6.39 10.18 -4.70
CA MET A 54 5.83 9.34 -5.77
C MET A 54 6.50 9.63 -7.11
N ASN A 55 6.63 10.91 -7.50
CA ASN A 55 7.28 11.29 -8.76
C ASN A 55 8.76 10.87 -8.80
N LYS A 56 9.44 10.86 -7.67
CA LYS A 56 10.86 10.45 -7.58
C LYS A 56 11.05 8.94 -7.72
N HIS A 57 10.13 8.14 -7.17
CA HIS A 57 10.33 6.70 -7.02
C HIS A 57 9.48 5.83 -7.96
N LEU A 58 8.38 6.38 -8.51
CA LEU A 58 7.48 5.67 -9.41
C LEU A 58 7.59 6.24 -10.83
N SER A 59 8.49 5.66 -11.62
CA SER A 59 8.63 5.98 -13.05
C SER A 59 7.85 4.97 -13.89
N ALA A 60 6.93 5.46 -14.73
CA ALA A 60 6.15 4.62 -15.65
C ALA A 60 7.07 3.85 -16.62
N ASP A 61 8.17 4.47 -17.05
CA ASP A 61 9.15 3.86 -17.96
C ASP A 61 9.88 2.66 -17.35
N LYS A 62 9.87 2.53 -16.01
CA LYS A 62 10.49 1.43 -15.26
C LYS A 62 9.48 0.43 -14.70
N MET A 63 8.20 0.58 -15.05
CA MET A 63 7.13 -0.28 -14.55
C MET A 63 7.11 -1.60 -15.32
N VAL A 64 7.33 -2.70 -14.60
CA VAL A 64 7.17 -4.06 -15.13
C VAL A 64 5.77 -4.55 -14.79
N ILE A 65 4.98 -4.89 -15.81
CA ILE A 65 3.63 -5.43 -15.65
C ILE A 65 3.66 -6.91 -15.97
N VAL A 66 3.27 -7.74 -15.00
CA VAL A 66 3.15 -9.19 -15.16
C VAL A 66 1.68 -9.57 -15.01
N THR A 67 1.12 -10.22 -16.03
CA THR A 67 -0.24 -10.77 -15.99
C THR A 67 -0.19 -12.28 -16.00
N ALA A 68 -1.03 -12.92 -15.19
CA ALA A 68 -1.17 -14.37 -15.14
C ALA A 68 -2.64 -14.74 -15.40
N GLY A 69 -2.88 -15.58 -16.40
CA GLY A 69 -4.20 -15.98 -16.85
C GLY A 69 -4.17 -16.56 -18.26
N PRO A 70 -5.27 -17.18 -18.74
CA PRO A 70 -5.33 -17.70 -20.10
C PRO A 70 -5.16 -16.58 -21.13
N THR A 71 -4.40 -16.83 -22.20
CA THR A 71 -4.24 -15.93 -23.34
C THR A 71 -5.53 -15.91 -24.16
N ILE A 72 -6.53 -15.17 -23.67
CA ILE A 72 -7.74 -14.85 -24.42
C ILE A 72 -7.49 -13.53 -25.14
N ALA A 73 -7.87 -13.44 -26.41
CA ALA A 73 -7.84 -12.17 -27.14
C ALA A 73 -8.67 -11.12 -26.36
N GLN A 74 -8.01 -10.05 -25.91
CA GLN A 74 -8.71 -8.94 -25.27
C GLN A 74 -9.62 -8.28 -26.31
N LYS A 75 -10.93 -8.29 -26.04
CA LYS A 75 -11.88 -7.49 -26.80
C LYS A 75 -11.61 -6.01 -26.51
N PRO A 76 -11.73 -5.12 -27.51
CA PRO A 76 -11.61 -3.69 -27.29
C PRO A 76 -12.57 -3.24 -26.19
N LEU A 77 -12.11 -2.30 -25.37
CA LEU A 77 -12.95 -1.71 -24.34
C LEU A 77 -14.21 -1.13 -25.00
N PRO A 78 -15.40 -1.38 -24.45
CA PRO A 78 -16.60 -0.71 -24.93
C PRO A 78 -16.45 0.80 -24.77
N PRO A 79 -17.04 1.60 -25.67
CA PRO A 79 -17.05 3.05 -25.51
C PRO A 79 -17.64 3.42 -24.14
N PRO A 80 -17.12 4.48 -23.48
CA PRO A 80 -17.68 4.97 -22.24
C PRO A 80 -19.18 5.14 -22.40
N THR A 81 -19.96 4.40 -21.61
CA THR A 81 -21.42 4.46 -21.67
C THR A 81 -21.88 5.56 -20.70
N ASP A 82 -22.82 6.40 -21.10
CA ASP A 82 -23.45 7.41 -20.23
C ASP A 82 -24.26 6.80 -19.07
N LYS A 83 -24.36 5.47 -19.01
CA LYS A 83 -25.05 4.71 -17.97
C LYS A 83 -24.02 4.09 -17.03
N PRO A 84 -24.19 4.21 -15.71
CA PRO A 84 -23.35 3.49 -14.75
C PRO A 84 -23.34 2.00 -15.10
N ALA A 85 -22.15 1.41 -15.20
CA ALA A 85 -22.04 -0.04 -15.38
C ALA A 85 -22.71 -0.75 -14.19
N GLU A 86 -23.67 -1.63 -14.46
CA GLU A 86 -24.19 -2.54 -13.44
C GLU A 86 -23.00 -3.35 -12.90
N GLN A 87 -22.78 -3.25 -11.58
CA GLN A 87 -21.78 -4.07 -10.91
C GLN A 87 -22.16 -5.54 -11.14
N PRO A 88 -21.23 -6.38 -11.63
CA PRO A 88 -21.49 -7.80 -11.73
C PRO A 88 -21.85 -8.31 -10.34
N LEU A 89 -23.02 -8.94 -10.24
CA LEU A 89 -23.49 -9.64 -9.04
C LEU A 89 -22.34 -10.56 -8.58
N GLY A 90 -21.95 -10.40 -7.31
CA GLY A 90 -20.81 -11.09 -6.71
C GLY A 90 -20.84 -12.59 -6.95
N VAL A 91 -19.64 -13.18 -7.00
CA VAL A 91 -19.44 -14.64 -7.03
C VAL A 91 -20.25 -15.30 -5.90
N PRO A 92 -21.04 -16.36 -6.18
CA PRO A 92 -21.72 -17.11 -5.13
C PRO A 92 -20.71 -17.71 -4.15
N GLU A 93 -20.97 -17.52 -2.86
CA GLU A 93 -20.20 -18.11 -1.76
C GLU A 93 -20.26 -19.64 -1.82
N HIS A 94 -19.10 -20.28 -1.65
CA HIS A 94 -18.97 -21.67 -1.23
C HIS A 94 -17.97 -21.73 -0.08
#